data_AF-A0A7R9UTK6-F1
#
_entry.id   AF-A0A7R9UTK6-F1
#
_cell.length_a   1.000
_cell.length_b   1.000
_cell.length_c   1.000
_cell.angle_alpha   90.00
_cell.angle_beta   90.00
_cell.angle_gamma   90.00
#
_symmetry.space_group_name_H-M   'P 1'
#
loop_
_entity.id
_entity.type
_entity.pdbx_description
1 polymer ?
#
loop_
_entity_poly.entity_id
_entity_poly.type
_entity_poly.pdbx_seq_one_letter_code
_entity_poly.pdbx_strand_id
1 'polypeptide(L)'
;AVELDKPPAERWDEIAPQFRDAYIAATTALSAKASTHLAVEAVAHVLHAAPALAARLYPGELMGEFESIARAFNLTAEHVAANALLYDLTAAARPGNASARACTSVVAQTASGVLIHGRNLDYGSADELKRLSILVDFQRAGAVLYTATTFVGMPVFNTVQKA
;
A
#
# COMPACT_ATOMS: atom_id res chain seq x y z
N ALA A 1 -14.82 -4.43 -3.99
CA ALA A 1 -13.72 -5.35 -4.34
C ALA A 1 -12.85 -4.69 -5.40
N VAL A 2 -11.63 -5.17 -5.60
CA VAL A 2 -10.81 -4.79 -6.76
C VAL A 2 -11.07 -5.79 -7.88
N GLU A 3 -11.61 -5.31 -9.00
CA GLU A 3 -11.97 -6.13 -10.17
C GLU A 3 -10.80 -6.22 -11.15
N LEU A 4 -10.14 -7.37 -11.22
CA LEU A 4 -8.94 -7.57 -12.03
C LEU A 4 -9.19 -7.62 -13.54
N ASP A 5 -10.45 -7.73 -13.95
CA ASP A 5 -10.86 -7.62 -15.35
C ASP A 5 -10.93 -6.17 -15.83
N LYS A 6 -10.99 -5.20 -14.91
CA LYS A 6 -10.86 -3.78 -15.27
C LYS A 6 -9.41 -3.47 -15.66
N PRO A 7 -9.18 -2.51 -16.58
CA PRO A 7 -7.86 -1.94 -16.80
C PRO A 7 -7.22 -1.53 -15.47
N PRO A 8 -5.91 -1.75 -15.25
CA PRO A 8 -5.26 -1.41 -13.98
C PRO A 8 -5.51 0.04 -13.55
N ALA A 9 -5.54 0.94 -14.53
CA ALA A 9 -5.87 2.35 -14.37
C ALA A 9 -7.27 2.63 -13.82
N GLU A 10 -8.17 1.65 -13.67
CA GLU A 10 -9.56 1.83 -13.20
C GLU A 10 -9.91 0.95 -11.98
N ARG A 11 -8.96 0.12 -11.51
CA ARG A 11 -9.21 -0.93 -10.50
C ARG A 11 -9.57 -0.41 -9.12
N TRP A 12 -9.15 0.80 -8.78
CA TRP A 12 -9.34 1.42 -7.47
C TRP A 12 -10.38 2.55 -7.49
N ASP A 13 -11.03 2.81 -8.63
CA ASP A 13 -11.93 3.97 -8.81
C ASP A 13 -13.14 3.93 -7.87
N GLU A 14 -13.59 2.74 -7.44
CA GLU A 14 -14.68 2.60 -6.48
C GLU A 14 -14.21 2.71 -5.02
N ILE A 15 -12.96 2.34 -4.73
CA ILE A 15 -12.42 2.26 -3.36
C ILE A 15 -11.75 3.56 -2.97
N ALA A 16 -10.79 4.04 -3.78
CA ALA A 16 -9.91 5.15 -3.42
C ALA A 16 -10.68 6.43 -3.04
N PRO A 17 -11.71 6.91 -3.79
CA PRO A 17 -12.39 8.16 -3.47
C PRO A 17 -12.99 8.20 -2.06
N GLN A 18 -13.42 7.06 -1.52
CA GLN A 18 -14.02 6.96 -0.19
C GLN A 18 -13.04 7.30 0.95
N PHE A 19 -11.73 7.25 0.67
CA PHE A 19 -10.66 7.46 1.65
C PHE A 19 -9.83 8.71 1.36
N ARG A 20 -10.25 9.57 0.42
CA ARG A 20 -9.48 10.75 0.00
C ARG A 20 -9.01 11.59 1.18
N ASP A 21 -9.92 11.98 2.06
CA ASP A 21 -9.58 12.87 3.17
C ASP A 21 -8.65 12.17 4.19
N ALA A 22 -8.89 10.88 4.45
CA ALA A 22 -8.03 10.08 5.31
C ALA A 22 -6.62 9.95 4.72
N TYR A 23 -6.52 9.76 3.40
CA TYR A 23 -5.23 9.61 2.70
C TYR A 23 -4.44 10.91 2.73
N ILE A 24 -5.07 12.04 2.41
CA ILE A 24 -4.42 13.36 2.46
C ILE A 24 -3.98 13.68 3.88
N ALA A 25 -4.81 13.42 4.89
CA ALA A 25 -4.45 13.64 6.29
C ALA A 25 -3.26 12.75 6.71
N ALA A 26 -3.29 11.47 6.38
CA ALA A 26 -2.23 10.52 6.72
C ALA A 26 -0.89 10.88 6.04
N THR A 27 -0.90 11.15 4.73
CA THR A 27 0.31 11.53 3.99
C THR A 27 0.87 12.88 4.44
N THR A 28 0.02 13.84 4.78
CA THR A 28 0.46 15.12 5.39
C THR A 28 1.14 14.88 6.74
N ALA A 29 0.56 14.05 7.61
CA ALA A 29 1.14 13.74 8.91
C ALA A 29 2.46 12.95 8.79
N LEU A 30 2.51 11.97 7.89
CA LEU A 30 3.72 11.17 7.62
C LEU A 30 4.84 12.01 7.02
N SER A 31 4.50 12.99 6.18
CA SER A 31 5.44 13.92 5.55
C SER A 31 5.64 15.23 6.32
N ALA A 32 5.18 15.33 7.58
CA ALA A 32 5.32 16.54 8.38
C ALA A 32 6.79 16.94 8.65
N LYS A 33 7.71 15.97 8.60
CA LYS A 33 9.15 16.24 8.64
C LYS A 33 9.64 16.64 7.25
N ALA A 34 10.31 17.79 7.15
CA ALA A 34 10.87 18.30 5.89
C ALA A 34 11.75 17.26 5.16
N SER A 35 12.52 16.45 5.90
CA SER A 35 13.33 15.38 5.31
C SER A 35 12.49 14.28 4.66
N THR A 36 11.36 13.92 5.27
CA THR A 36 10.44 12.91 4.72
C THR A 36 9.72 13.45 3.51
N HIS A 37 9.20 14.68 3.60
CA HIS A 37 8.58 15.38 2.47
C HIS A 37 9.53 15.45 1.28
N LEU A 38 10.76 15.93 1.49
CA LEU A 38 11.77 16.04 0.43
C LEU A 38 12.11 14.67 -0.18
N ALA A 39 12.15 13.61 0.62
CA ALA A 39 12.40 12.27 0.12
C ALA A 39 11.27 11.77 -0.78
N VAL A 40 10.01 11.97 -0.40
CA VAL A 40 8.84 11.60 -1.22
C VAL A 40 8.85 12.37 -2.54
N GLU A 41 9.04 13.69 -2.49
CA GLU A 41 9.13 14.54 -3.68
C GLU A 41 10.29 14.12 -4.60
N ALA A 42 11.48 13.84 -4.04
CA ALA A 42 12.63 13.41 -4.82
C ALA A 42 12.36 12.05 -5.50
N VAL A 43 11.75 11.10 -4.80
CA VAL A 43 11.38 9.80 -5.38
C VAL A 43 10.34 9.98 -6.47
N ALA A 44 9.28 10.77 -6.24
CA ALA A 44 8.27 11.05 -7.26
C ALA A 44 8.88 11.68 -8.51
N HIS A 45 9.78 12.65 -8.34
CA HIS A 45 10.48 13.30 -9.45
C HIS A 45 11.39 12.34 -10.22
N VAL A 46 12.09 11.44 -9.52
CA VAL A 46 12.93 10.40 -10.16
C VAL A 46 12.08 9.40 -10.93
N LEU A 47 10.96 8.94 -10.36
CA LEU A 47 10.04 8.03 -11.04
C LEU A 47 9.48 8.66 -12.32
N HIS A 48 9.14 9.95 -12.27
CA HIS A 48 8.66 10.71 -13.42
C HIS A 48 9.75 10.89 -14.50
N ALA A 49 10.95 11.30 -14.09
CA ALA A 49 12.06 11.57 -15.01
C ALA A 49 12.67 10.29 -15.62
N ALA A 50 12.50 9.14 -14.98
CA ALA A 50 13.08 7.86 -15.40
C ALA A 50 12.00 6.77 -15.53
N PRO A 51 11.16 6.79 -16.57
CA PRO A 51 10.07 5.81 -16.74
C PRO A 51 10.57 4.36 -16.85
N ALA A 52 11.77 4.13 -17.39
CA ALA A 52 12.40 2.80 -17.40
C ALA A 52 12.73 2.30 -15.98
N LEU A 53 13.11 3.20 -15.07
CA LEU A 53 13.30 2.88 -13.66
C LEU A 53 11.96 2.63 -12.97
N ALA A 54 10.95 3.45 -13.24
CA ALA A 54 9.60 3.27 -12.71
C ALA A 54 9.02 1.91 -13.11
N ALA A 55 9.11 1.52 -14.40
CA ALA A 55 8.69 0.22 -14.89
C ALA A 55 9.47 -0.95 -14.28
N ARG A 56 10.73 -0.73 -13.87
CA ARG A 56 11.54 -1.74 -13.19
C ARG A 56 11.19 -1.89 -11.72
N LEU A 57 10.85 -0.80 -11.04
CA LEU A 57 10.46 -0.80 -9.62
C LEU A 57 9.01 -1.26 -9.43
N TYR A 58 8.14 -0.90 -10.35
CA TYR A 58 6.71 -1.22 -10.34
C TYR A 58 6.34 -1.95 -11.63
N PRO A 59 6.74 -3.23 -11.77
CA PRO A 59 6.53 -3.98 -12.99
C PRO A 59 5.05 -4.30 -13.23
N GLY A 60 4.73 -4.54 -14.50
CA GLY A 60 3.41 -4.98 -14.92
C GLY A 60 2.35 -3.90 -14.73
N GLU A 61 1.33 -4.22 -13.94
CA GLU A 61 0.09 -3.45 -13.85
C GLU A 61 0.12 -2.34 -12.78
N LEU A 62 1.15 -2.33 -11.93
CA LEU A 62 1.19 -1.48 -10.73
C LEU A 62 1.13 0.01 -11.02
N MET A 63 1.84 0.50 -12.05
CA MET A 63 1.77 1.92 -12.43
C MET A 63 0.36 2.35 -12.81
N GLY A 64 -0.39 1.50 -13.52
CA GLY A 64 -1.80 1.76 -13.80
C GLY A 64 -2.63 1.78 -12.52
N GLU A 65 -2.42 0.87 -11.58
CA GLU A 65 -3.15 0.92 -10.31
C GLU A 65 -2.84 2.21 -9.50
N PHE A 66 -1.60 2.71 -9.55
CA PHE A 66 -1.26 4.02 -8.98
C PHE A 66 -1.98 5.17 -9.71
N GLU A 67 -2.16 5.10 -11.03
CA GLU A 67 -2.93 6.11 -11.78
C GLU A 67 -4.40 6.14 -11.35
N SER A 68 -5.03 4.97 -11.14
CA SER A 68 -6.40 4.86 -10.63
C SER A 68 -6.56 5.60 -9.30
N ILE A 69 -5.65 5.32 -8.36
CA ILE A 69 -5.63 5.95 -7.04
C ILE A 69 -5.33 7.45 -7.13
N ALA A 70 -4.35 7.84 -7.95
CA ALA A 70 -3.89 9.22 -8.09
C ALA A 70 -5.02 10.15 -8.58
N ARG A 71 -5.85 9.68 -9.51
CA ARG A 71 -7.04 10.43 -9.96
C ARG A 71 -8.01 10.72 -8.81
N ALA A 72 -8.26 9.76 -7.93
CA ALA A 72 -9.16 9.95 -6.78
C ALA A 72 -8.65 11.04 -5.82
N PHE A 73 -7.33 11.21 -5.71
CA PHE A 73 -6.70 12.13 -4.76
C PHE A 73 -6.26 13.47 -5.36
N ASN A 74 -6.35 13.62 -6.69
CA ASN A 74 -5.78 14.73 -7.44
C ASN A 74 -4.26 14.85 -7.22
N LEU A 75 -3.57 13.71 -7.34
CA LEU A 75 -2.12 13.57 -7.29
C LEU A 75 -1.61 12.98 -8.61
N THR A 76 -0.29 12.86 -8.78
CA THR A 76 0.29 12.07 -9.87
C THR A 76 0.51 10.61 -9.45
N ALA A 77 0.55 9.68 -10.40
CA ALA A 77 0.81 8.26 -10.12
C ALA A 77 2.16 8.07 -9.41
N GLU A 78 3.17 8.86 -9.77
CA GLU A 78 4.50 8.82 -9.16
C GLU A 78 4.49 9.31 -7.71
N HIS A 79 3.66 10.29 -7.36
CA HIS A 79 3.49 10.70 -5.97
C HIS A 79 2.83 9.61 -5.13
N VAL A 80 1.79 8.96 -5.65
CA VAL A 80 1.15 7.83 -4.95
C VAL A 80 2.14 6.67 -4.82
N ALA A 81 2.89 6.35 -5.87
CA ALA A 81 3.93 5.33 -5.85
C ALA A 81 5.06 5.66 -4.86
N ALA A 82 5.50 6.92 -4.79
CA ALA A 82 6.50 7.37 -3.81
C ALA A 82 5.98 7.23 -2.37
N ASN A 83 4.72 7.59 -2.11
CA ASN A 83 4.07 7.38 -0.82
C ASN A 83 3.92 5.89 -0.47
N ALA A 84 3.61 5.03 -1.44
CA ALA A 84 3.57 3.59 -1.23
C ALA A 84 4.96 3.04 -0.86
N LEU A 85 6.03 3.56 -1.46
CA LEU A 85 7.40 3.19 -1.10
C LEU A 85 7.82 3.69 0.28
N LEU A 86 7.21 4.78 0.77
CA LEU A 86 7.48 5.29 2.12
C LEU A 86 7.15 4.23 3.18
N TYR A 87 6.14 3.38 2.96
CA TYR A 87 5.89 2.22 3.81
C TYR A 87 7.12 1.31 3.88
N ASP A 88 7.67 0.87 2.74
CA ASP A 88 8.80 -0.06 2.68
C ASP A 88 10.08 0.56 3.27
N LEU A 89 10.36 1.83 2.94
CA LEU A 89 11.54 2.54 3.42
C LEU A 89 11.49 2.81 4.92
N THR A 90 10.31 3.12 5.47
CA THR A 90 10.16 3.37 6.91
C THR A 90 10.04 2.08 7.71
N ALA A 91 9.54 0.99 7.11
CA ALA A 91 9.54 -0.34 7.69
C ALA A 91 10.96 -0.94 7.78
N ALA A 92 11.84 -0.63 6.82
CA ALA A 92 13.21 -1.18 6.73
C ALA A 92 14.29 -0.37 7.49
N ALA A 93 13.96 0.74 8.14
CA ALA A 93 14.94 1.59 8.83
C ALA A 93 15.56 0.90 10.08
N ARG A 94 16.89 0.95 10.19
CA ARG A 94 17.73 0.22 11.17
C ARG A 94 17.37 0.46 12.65
N PRO A 95 17.63 -0.53 13.53
CA PRO A 95 17.36 -0.46 14.96
C PRO A 95 18.31 0.53 15.66
N GLY A 96 17.75 1.44 16.45
CA GLY A 96 18.50 2.45 17.20
C GLY A 96 17.66 3.65 17.65
N ASN A 97 16.52 3.86 17.02
CA ASN A 97 15.43 4.69 17.53
C ASN A 97 14.24 3.77 17.83
N ALA A 98 13.72 3.81 19.05
CA ALA A 98 12.48 3.14 19.37
C ALA A 98 11.32 3.83 18.62
N SER A 99 11.10 3.47 17.36
CA SER A 99 9.80 3.56 16.74
C SER A 99 9.39 2.13 16.38
N ALA A 100 8.48 1.60 17.18
CA ALA A 100 7.94 0.23 17.17
C ALA A 100 7.35 -0.17 15.81
N ARG A 101 8.21 -0.52 14.86
CA ARG A 101 7.83 -1.06 13.55
C ARG A 101 8.19 -2.53 13.52
N ALA A 102 7.26 -3.36 13.94
CA ALA A 102 7.48 -4.78 14.11
C ALA A 102 6.40 -5.56 13.38
N CYS A 103 6.86 -6.64 12.78
CA CYS A 103 6.05 -7.62 12.11
C CYS A 103 6.25 -8.91 12.90
N THR A 104 5.21 -9.36 13.61
CA THR A 104 5.24 -10.68 14.25
C THR A 104 4.23 -11.55 13.54
N SER A 105 4.72 -12.62 12.91
CA SER A 105 3.89 -13.60 12.20
C SER A 105 4.03 -14.97 12.86
N VAL A 106 2.91 -15.68 13.00
CA VAL A 106 2.85 -17.04 13.56
C VAL A 106 2.19 -17.94 12.53
N VAL A 107 2.87 -19.03 12.20
CA VAL A 107 2.29 -20.16 11.47
C VAL A 107 2.28 -21.34 12.42
N ALA A 108 1.11 -21.93 12.64
CA ALA A 108 0.91 -23.05 13.53
C ALA A 108 0.09 -24.14 12.83
N GLN A 109 0.26 -25.38 13.29
CA GLN A 109 -0.58 -26.50 12.88
C GLN A 109 -1.32 -27.04 14.10
N THR A 110 -2.63 -27.22 13.99
CA THR A 110 -3.41 -27.87 15.05
C THR A 110 -3.08 -29.37 15.13
N ALA A 111 -3.45 -30.02 16.24
CA ALA A 111 -3.34 -31.47 16.35
C ALA A 111 -4.13 -32.25 15.27
N SER A 112 -5.18 -31.64 14.71
CA SER A 112 -5.97 -32.19 13.59
C SER A 112 -5.38 -31.90 12.20
N GLY A 113 -4.22 -31.24 12.13
CA GLY A 113 -3.52 -30.94 10.88
C GLY A 113 -3.89 -29.62 10.20
N VAL A 114 -4.78 -28.82 10.79
CA VAL A 114 -5.22 -27.52 10.24
C VAL A 114 -4.11 -26.48 10.40
N LEU A 115 -3.78 -25.76 9.33
CA LEU A 115 -2.83 -24.64 9.38
C LEU A 115 -3.53 -23.35 9.80
N ILE A 116 -2.94 -22.63 10.74
CA ILE A 116 -3.36 -21.32 11.20
C ILE A 116 -2.21 -20.35 10.94
N HIS A 117 -2.51 -19.24 10.28
CA HIS A 117 -1.55 -18.17 10.04
C HIS A 117 -2.14 -16.85 10.55
N GLY A 118 -1.45 -16.20 11.47
CA GLY A 118 -1.83 -14.90 12.01
C GLY A 118 -0.62 -13.98 12.13
N ARG A 119 -0.86 -12.67 12.15
CA ARG A 119 0.21 -11.70 12.38
C ARG A 119 -0.27 -10.36 12.94
N ASN A 120 0.66 -9.65 13.58
CA ASN A 120 0.53 -8.24 13.91
C ASN A 120 1.36 -7.38 12.96
N LEU A 121 0.82 -6.22 12.59
CA LEU A 121 1.52 -5.19 11.82
C LEU A 121 1.60 -3.90 12.64
N ASP A 122 2.73 -3.70 13.32
CA ASP A 122 2.90 -2.59 14.25
C ASP A 122 3.63 -1.44 13.56
N TYR A 123 3.10 -0.21 13.69
CA TYR A 123 3.70 1.00 13.15
C TYR A 123 3.71 2.12 14.18
N GLY A 124 4.79 2.91 14.19
CA GLY A 124 4.85 4.15 14.96
C GLY A 124 3.83 5.21 14.53
N SER A 125 3.29 5.10 13.31
CA SER A 125 2.22 5.95 12.74
C SER A 125 0.89 5.20 12.69
N ALA A 126 0.55 4.50 13.78
CA ALA A 126 -0.59 3.61 13.81
C ALA A 126 -1.92 4.33 13.55
N ASP A 127 -2.10 5.56 14.03
CA ASP A 127 -3.37 6.26 13.93
C ASP A 127 -3.66 6.76 12.50
N GLU A 128 -2.62 7.12 11.75
CA GLU A 128 -2.72 7.42 10.32
C GLU A 128 -3.05 6.15 9.52
N LEU A 129 -2.31 5.07 9.74
CA LEU A 129 -2.43 3.84 8.96
C LEU A 129 -3.71 3.05 9.27
N LYS A 130 -4.22 3.09 10.51
CA LYS A 130 -5.50 2.47 10.89
C LYS A 130 -6.66 3.00 10.03
N ARG A 131 -6.69 4.31 9.75
CA ARG A 131 -7.75 4.94 8.94
C ARG A 131 -7.69 4.56 7.46
N LEU A 132 -6.53 4.10 7.00
CA LEU A 132 -6.33 3.62 5.63
C LEU A 132 -6.37 2.10 5.50
N SER A 133 -6.42 1.38 6.63
CA SER A 133 -6.42 -0.07 6.65
C SER A 133 -7.74 -0.60 6.12
N ILE A 134 -7.67 -1.46 5.09
CA ILE A 134 -8.83 -2.08 4.47
C ILE A 134 -8.62 -3.58 4.34
N LEU A 135 -9.73 -4.32 4.43
CA LEU A 135 -9.83 -5.69 3.94
C LEU A 135 -10.41 -5.62 2.53
N VAL A 136 -9.69 -6.16 1.55
CA VAL A 136 -10.06 -6.05 0.15
C VAL A 136 -9.99 -7.41 -0.53
N ASP A 137 -11.10 -7.77 -1.18
CA ASP A 137 -11.15 -8.89 -2.11
C ASP A 137 -10.70 -8.45 -3.48
N PHE A 138 -9.85 -9.26 -4.10
CA PHE A 138 -9.50 -9.13 -5.50
C PHE A 138 -10.18 -10.24 -6.28
N GLN A 139 -10.93 -9.82 -7.29
CA GLN A 139 -11.86 -10.67 -8.01
C GLN A 139 -11.52 -10.72 -9.49
N ARG A 140 -11.80 -11.85 -10.12
CA ARG A 140 -11.75 -12.04 -11.56
C ARG A 140 -12.97 -12.84 -11.98
N ALA A 141 -13.70 -12.36 -12.99
CA ALA A 141 -14.95 -12.91 -13.45
C ALA A 141 -15.97 -13.14 -12.30
N GLY A 142 -16.00 -12.21 -11.32
CA GLY A 142 -16.86 -12.27 -10.14
C GLY A 142 -16.44 -13.30 -9.07
N ALA A 143 -15.34 -14.04 -9.27
CA ALA A 143 -14.78 -14.96 -8.28
C ALA A 143 -13.65 -14.31 -7.49
N VAL A 144 -13.69 -14.39 -6.15
CA VAL A 144 -12.59 -13.95 -5.29
C VAL A 144 -11.39 -14.88 -5.52
N LEU A 145 -10.24 -14.30 -5.87
CA LEU A 145 -8.98 -15.03 -6.00
C LEU A 145 -8.12 -14.90 -4.74
N TYR A 146 -8.15 -13.73 -4.12
CA TYR A 146 -7.41 -13.43 -2.89
C TYR A 146 -8.10 -12.33 -2.09
N THR A 147 -7.98 -12.43 -0.78
CA THR A 147 -8.39 -11.40 0.18
C THR A 147 -7.15 -10.89 0.89
N ALA A 148 -6.96 -9.58 0.92
CA ALA A 148 -5.78 -8.96 1.52
C ALA A 148 -6.15 -7.90 2.55
N THR A 149 -5.32 -7.75 3.57
CA THR A 149 -5.29 -6.55 4.40
C THR A 149 -4.19 -5.64 3.87
N THR A 150 -4.56 -4.42 3.45
CA THR A 150 -3.64 -3.41 2.91
C THR A 150 -4.06 -2.00 3.31
N PHE A 151 -3.31 -0.99 2.87
CA PHE A 151 -3.65 0.41 3.02
C PHE A 151 -4.14 0.99 1.69
N VAL A 152 -5.18 1.82 1.74
CA VAL A 152 -5.55 2.63 0.57
C VAL A 152 -4.37 3.53 0.18
N GLY A 153 -4.03 3.54 -1.11
CA GLY A 153 -2.79 4.15 -1.61
C GLY A 153 -1.68 3.16 -1.90
N MET A 154 -1.84 1.90 -1.49
CA MET A 154 -0.89 0.83 -1.73
C MET A 154 -1.57 -0.33 -2.47
N PRO A 155 -1.51 -0.39 -3.81
CA PRO A 155 -2.00 -1.50 -4.63
C PRO A 155 -1.10 -2.75 -4.54
N VAL A 156 -0.50 -2.96 -3.37
CA VAL A 156 0.33 -4.10 -2.98
C VAL A 156 -0.14 -4.57 -1.61
N PHE A 157 0.24 -5.76 -1.16
CA PHE A 157 -0.22 -6.28 0.12
C PHE A 157 0.90 -6.94 0.93
N ASN A 158 0.79 -6.78 2.25
CA ASN A 158 1.69 -7.41 3.24
C ASN A 158 1.01 -8.58 3.98
N THR A 159 -0.30 -8.74 3.82
CA THR A 159 -1.10 -9.79 4.45
C THR A 159 -2.17 -10.21 3.46
N VAL A 160 -2.12 -11.47 3.02
CA VAL A 160 -2.99 -11.99 1.97
C VAL A 160 -3.31 -13.46 2.21
N GLN A 161 -4.52 -13.86 1.85
CA GLN A 161 -4.96 -15.24 1.77
C GLN A 161 -5.50 -15.50 0.37
N LYS A 162 -5.08 -16.59 -0.25
CA LYS A 162 -5.69 -17.08 -1.49
C LYS A 162 -7.01 -17.76 -1.16
N ALA A 163 -8.05 -17.47 -1.94
CA ALA A 163 -9.36 -18.12 -1.82
C ALA A 163 -9.31 -19.58 -2.30
#